data_AF-A0A534Q3B5-F1
#
_entry.id   AF-A0A534Q3B5-F1
#
_cell.length_a   1.000
_cell.length_b   1.000
_cell.length_c   1.000
_cell.angle_alpha   90.00
_cell.angle_beta   90.00
_cell.angle_gamma   90.00
#
_symmetry.space_group_name_H-M   'P 1'
#
loop_
_entity.id
_entity.type
_entity.pdbx_description
1 polymer ?
#
loop_
_entity_poly.entity_id
_entity_poly.type
_entity_poly.pdbx_seq_one_letter_code
_entity_poly.pdbx_strand_id
1 'polypeptide(L)'
;KDTQRAIAAARRAFDEGPWPRMSQADRMKILNQVADGLEARSQEIAAVETHDSGGTIRKTSGDMMMGAAQLRYFAEMAPKLPLWEEIQVPQFPAQSKNYLQREPIGVCGARRSARATRSS
;
A
#
# COMPACT_ATOMS: atom_id res chain seq x y z
N LYS A 1 -9.10 23.25 -1.95
CA LYS A 1 -10.37 22.65 -1.48
C LYS A 1 -10.40 21.13 -1.68
N ASP A 2 -10.06 20.59 -2.85
CA ASP A 2 -10.10 19.12 -3.07
C ASP A 2 -9.10 18.33 -2.24
N THR A 3 -7.90 18.87 -2.01
CA THR A 3 -6.91 18.25 -1.11
C THR A 3 -7.44 18.08 0.31
N GLN A 4 -8.13 19.09 0.86
CA GLN A 4 -8.73 19.00 2.19
C GLN A 4 -9.86 17.95 2.23
N ARG A 5 -10.65 17.84 1.15
CA ARG A 5 -11.68 16.80 1.01
C ARG A 5 -11.07 15.40 0.97
N ALA A 6 -9.97 15.21 0.23
CA ALA A 6 -9.26 13.93 0.15
C ALA A 6 -8.66 13.52 1.51
N ILE A 7 -8.06 14.47 2.23
CA ILE A 7 -7.53 14.23 3.58
C ILE A 7 -8.67 13.85 4.54
N ALA A 8 -9.81 14.55 4.50
CA ALA A 8 -10.96 14.25 5.34
C ALA A 8 -11.59 12.88 5.03
N ALA A 9 -11.63 12.48 3.76
CA ALA A 9 -12.10 11.16 3.35
C ALA A 9 -11.14 10.05 3.83
N ALA A 10 -9.84 10.23 3.63
CA ALA A 10 -8.82 9.29 4.11
C ALA A 10 -8.85 9.16 5.64
N ARG A 11 -9.04 10.28 6.36
CA ARG A 11 -9.17 10.28 7.81
C ARG A 11 -10.41 9.51 8.28
N ARG A 12 -11.56 9.71 7.64
CA ARG A 12 -12.76 8.91 7.94
C ARG A 12 -12.58 7.42 7.64
N ALA A 13 -11.95 7.08 6.52
CA ALA A 13 -11.66 5.68 6.19
C ALA A 13 -10.71 5.03 7.22
N PHE A 14 -9.83 5.82 7.83
CA PHE A 14 -8.98 5.35 8.93
C PHE A 14 -9.74 5.30 10.26
N ASP A 15 -10.35 6.39 10.72
CA ASP A 15 -10.96 6.44 12.06
C ASP A 15 -12.24 5.58 12.15
N GLU A 16 -13.10 5.63 11.13
CA GLU A 16 -14.43 5.03 11.11
C GLU A 16 -14.48 3.77 10.22
N GLY A 17 -13.58 3.65 9.25
CA GLY A 17 -13.57 2.52 8.32
C GLY A 17 -13.15 1.21 8.97
N PRO A 18 -13.38 0.08 8.27
CA PRO A 18 -12.98 -1.24 8.76
C PRO A 18 -11.48 -1.47 8.60
N TRP A 19 -10.80 -0.73 7.72
CA TRP A 19 -9.42 -0.99 7.30
C TRP A 19 -8.37 -1.12 8.42
N PRO A 20 -8.30 -0.21 9.42
CA PRO A 20 -7.34 -0.38 10.52
C PRO A 20 -7.75 -1.45 11.53
N ARG A 21 -9.02 -1.85 11.55
CA ARG A 21 -9.55 -2.91 12.43
C ARG A 21 -9.55 -4.30 11.77
N MET A 22 -9.30 -4.38 10.47
CA MET A 22 -9.23 -5.64 9.72
C MET A 22 -8.02 -6.47 10.13
N SER A 23 -8.21 -7.79 10.16
CA SER A 23 -7.11 -8.72 10.36
C SER A 23 -6.06 -8.60 9.25
N GLN A 24 -4.83 -9.06 9.50
CA GLN A 24 -3.81 -9.13 8.45
C GLN A 24 -4.25 -10.02 7.27
N ALA A 25 -5.01 -11.10 7.55
CA ALA A 25 -5.53 -12.01 6.54
C ALA A 25 -6.58 -11.34 5.64
N ASP A 26 -7.48 -10.54 6.22
CA ASP A 26 -8.50 -9.82 5.44
C ASP A 26 -7.85 -8.75 4.54
N ARG A 27 -6.84 -8.04 5.07
CA ARG A 27 -6.07 -7.07 4.28
C ARG A 27 -5.30 -7.75 3.15
N MET A 28 -4.69 -8.90 3.41
CA MET A 28 -4.05 -9.73 2.37
C MET A 28 -5.05 -10.11 1.27
N LYS A 29 -6.25 -10.57 1.65
CA LYS A 29 -7.30 -10.94 0.69
C LYS A 29 -7.69 -9.75 -0.20
N ILE A 30 -7.87 -8.56 0.38
CA ILE A 30 -8.19 -7.36 -0.40
C ILE A 30 -7.06 -7.01 -1.36
N LEU A 31 -5.80 -7.03 -0.92
CA LEU A 31 -4.65 -6.74 -1.79
C LEU A 31 -4.54 -7.73 -2.95
N ASN A 32 -4.80 -9.02 -2.71
CA ASN A 32 -4.85 -10.03 -3.76
C ASN A 32 -6.00 -9.77 -4.75
N GLN A 33 -7.19 -9.41 -4.27
CA GLN A 33 -8.31 -9.06 -5.14
C GLN A 33 -8.01 -7.83 -6.02
N VAL A 34 -7.28 -6.84 -5.49
CA VAL A 34 -6.83 -5.68 -6.27
C VAL A 34 -5.81 -6.10 -7.33
N ALA A 35 -4.88 -7.00 -7.00
CA ALA A 35 -3.93 -7.56 -7.97
C ALA A 35 -4.64 -8.33 -9.10
N ASP A 36 -5.60 -9.19 -8.75
CA ASP A 36 -6.41 -9.93 -9.73
C ASP A 36 -7.18 -8.97 -10.65
N GLY A 37 -7.77 -7.91 -10.09
CA GLY A 37 -8.47 -6.87 -10.83
C GLY A 37 -7.57 -6.01 -11.72
N LEU A 38 -6.28 -5.88 -11.38
CA LEU A 38 -5.26 -5.20 -12.19
C LEU A 38 -4.82 -6.08 -13.36
N GLU A 39 -4.60 -7.37 -13.12
CA GLU A 39 -4.24 -8.35 -14.15
C GLU A 39 -5.37 -8.51 -15.19
N ALA A 40 -6.61 -8.64 -14.72
CA ALA A 40 -7.79 -8.78 -15.58
C ALA A 40 -8.01 -7.59 -16.52
N ARG A 41 -7.59 -6.38 -16.13
CA ARG A 41 -7.73 -5.13 -16.91
C ARG A 41 -6.38 -4.59 -17.39
N SER A 42 -5.33 -5.40 -17.35
CA SER A 42 -3.96 -4.96 -17.61
C SER A 42 -3.80 -4.31 -18.99
N GLN A 43 -4.44 -4.84 -20.02
CA GLN A 43 -4.38 -4.30 -21.38
C GLN A 43 -5.06 -2.93 -21.50
N GLU A 44 -6.23 -2.77 -20.89
CA GLU A 44 -6.98 -1.51 -20.88
C GLU A 44 -6.18 -0.42 -20.13
N ILE A 45 -5.69 -0.75 -18.94
CA ILE A 45 -4.94 0.20 -18.11
C ILE A 45 -3.60 0.54 -18.76
N ALA A 46 -2.93 -0.43 -19.40
CA ALA A 46 -1.70 -0.17 -20.16
C ALA A 46 -1.94 0.74 -21.37
N ALA A 47 -3.07 0.61 -22.06
CA ALA A 47 -3.44 1.51 -23.16
C ALA A 47 -3.68 2.94 -22.65
N VAL A 48 -4.38 3.08 -21.52
CA VAL A 48 -4.60 4.39 -20.88
C VAL A 48 -3.29 5.02 -20.42
N GLU A 49 -2.42 4.28 -19.73
CA GLU A 49 -1.10 4.78 -19.28
C GLU A 49 -0.21 5.13 -20.48
N THR A 50 -0.29 4.37 -21.57
CA THR A 50 0.43 4.66 -22.83
C THR A 50 0.00 6.00 -23.40
N HIS A 51 -1.32 6.25 -23.43
CA HIS A 51 -1.88 7.50 -23.93
C HIS A 51 -1.52 8.69 -23.03
N ASP A 52 -1.55 8.53 -21.71
CA ASP A 52 -1.25 9.61 -20.76
C ASP A 52 0.24 9.93 -20.66
N SER A 53 1.09 8.90 -20.60
CA SER A 53 2.54 9.05 -20.38
C SER A 53 3.37 9.20 -21.67
N GLY A 54 2.81 8.84 -22.83
CA GLY A 54 3.54 8.73 -24.10
C GLY A 54 4.55 7.56 -24.14
N GLY A 55 4.57 6.70 -23.12
CA GLY A 55 5.40 5.49 -23.10
C GLY A 55 4.95 4.47 -24.16
N THR A 56 5.83 3.54 -24.54
CA THR A 56 5.42 2.47 -25.48
C THR A 56 4.49 1.46 -24.81
N ILE A 57 3.56 0.89 -25.57
CA ILE A 57 2.62 -0.14 -25.05
C ILE A 57 3.34 -1.33 -24.40
N ARG A 58 4.54 -1.67 -24.91
CA ARG A 58 5.40 -2.69 -24.31
C ARG A 58 5.86 -2.32 -22.89
N LYS A 59 6.26 -1.07 -22.68
CA LYS A 59 6.72 -0.57 -21.36
C LYS A 59 5.57 -0.56 -20.36
N THR A 60 4.47 0.08 -20.72
CA THR A 60 3.29 0.26 -19.85
C THR A 60 2.62 -1.06 -19.51
N SER A 61 2.61 -2.03 -20.44
CA SER A 61 2.16 -3.40 -20.16
C SER A 61 3.05 -4.09 -19.13
N GLY A 62 4.37 -3.90 -19.24
CA GLY A 62 5.32 -4.37 -18.22
C GLY A 62 5.11 -3.71 -16.86
N ASP A 63 4.81 -2.41 -16.85
CA ASP A 63 4.52 -1.66 -15.62
C ASP A 63 3.26 -2.20 -14.92
N MET A 64 2.22 -2.62 -15.67
CA MET A 64 1.03 -3.25 -15.10
C MET A 64 1.31 -4.61 -14.47
N MET A 65 2.10 -5.46 -15.14
CA MET A 65 2.52 -6.75 -14.58
C MET A 65 3.35 -6.57 -13.31
N MET A 66 4.27 -5.61 -13.32
CA MET A 66 5.08 -5.27 -12.14
C MET A 66 4.22 -4.75 -11.00
N GLY A 67 3.22 -3.91 -11.27
CA GLY A 67 2.28 -3.42 -10.27
C GLY A 67 1.48 -4.54 -9.62
N ALA A 68 1.00 -5.51 -10.38
CA ALA A 68 0.29 -6.67 -9.86
C ALA A 68 1.20 -7.53 -8.96
N ALA A 69 2.43 -7.81 -9.42
CA ALA A 69 3.41 -8.56 -8.64
C ALA A 69 3.77 -7.86 -7.33
N GLN A 70 3.90 -6.53 -7.33
CA GLN A 70 4.16 -5.74 -6.12
C GLN A 70 3.01 -5.84 -5.12
N LEU A 71 1.75 -5.76 -5.59
CA LEU A 71 0.58 -5.91 -4.72
C LEU A 71 0.55 -7.29 -4.06
N ARG A 72 0.83 -8.36 -4.82
CA ARG A 72 0.91 -9.72 -4.28
C ARG A 72 2.04 -9.87 -3.26
N TYR A 73 3.21 -9.31 -3.55
CA TYR A 73 4.33 -9.29 -2.61
C TYR A 73 3.96 -8.63 -1.27
N PHE A 74 3.31 -7.47 -1.31
CA PHE A 74 2.86 -6.80 -0.08
C PHE A 74 1.75 -7.59 0.63
N ALA A 75 0.85 -8.25 -0.11
CA ALA A 75 -0.19 -9.10 0.45
C ALA A 75 0.43 -10.27 1.24
N GLU A 76 1.46 -10.93 0.70
CA GLU A 76 2.16 -12.03 1.37
C GLU A 76 3.01 -11.58 2.56
N MET A 77 3.53 -10.36 2.54
CA MET A 77 4.35 -9.82 3.62
C MET A 77 3.49 -9.35 4.80
N ALA A 78 2.29 -8.83 4.55
CA ALA A 78 1.39 -8.31 5.57
C ALA A 78 1.13 -9.27 6.77
N PRO A 79 0.86 -10.57 6.58
CA PRO A 79 0.67 -11.51 7.69
C PRO A 79 1.98 -11.99 8.35
N LYS A 80 3.13 -11.79 7.70
CA LYS A 80 4.44 -12.21 8.25
C LYS A 80 4.99 -11.21 9.27
N LEU A 81 4.43 -10.02 9.36
CA LEU A 81 4.85 -8.97 10.29
C LEU A 81 4.21 -9.21 11.67
N PRO A 82 4.99 -9.50 12.72
CA PRO A 82 4.44 -9.68 14.06
C PRO A 82 3.87 -8.36 14.58
N LEU A 83 2.58 -8.34 14.90
CA LEU A 83 1.92 -7.17 15.50
C LEU A 83 2.38 -6.93 16.94
N TRP A 84 2.77 -8.00 17.62
CA TRP A 84 3.25 -8.02 18.99
C TRP A 84 4.53 -8.84 19.09
N GLU A 85 5.56 -8.29 19.71
CA GLU A 85 6.85 -8.94 19.91
C GLU A 85 7.38 -8.59 21.31
N GLU A 86 7.70 -9.59 22.13
CA GLU A 86 8.30 -9.34 23.44
C GLU A 86 9.80 -9.09 23.27
N ILE A 87 10.27 -7.92 23.70
CA ILE A 87 11.70 -7.58 23.63
C ILE A 87 12.36 -8.09 24.92
N GLN A 88 13.32 -9.00 24.74
CA GLN A 88 14.20 -9.46 25.81
C GLN A 88 15.28 -8.40 26.05
N VAL A 89 15.07 -7.54 27.06
CA VAL A 89 16.12 -6.63 27.56
C VAL A 89 16.79 -7.23 28.79
N PRO A 90 18.08 -6.92 29.05
CA PRO A 90 18.76 -7.36 30.27
C PRO A 90 17.94 -6.94 31.49
N GLN A 91 17.63 -7.91 32.36
CA GLN A 91 16.83 -7.64 33.54
C GLN A 91 17.58 -6.68 34.46
N PHE A 92 17.09 -5.45 34.58
CA PHE A 92 17.37 -4.59 35.73
C PHE A 92 16.78 -5.27 36.99
N PRO A 93 17.22 -4.96 38.22
CA PRO A 93 16.80 -5.62 39.47
C PRO A 93 15.29 -5.60 39.77
N ALA A 94 14.45 -5.04 38.90
CA ALA A 94 13.00 -5.15 38.92
C ALA A 94 12.50 -5.96 37.71
N GLN A 95 11.61 -6.92 37.94
CA GLN A 95 10.95 -7.69 36.88
C GLN A 95 10.17 -6.74 35.96
N SER A 96 10.70 -6.48 34.77
CA SER A 96 10.03 -5.70 33.72
C SER A 96 9.92 -6.54 32.45
N LYS A 97 8.74 -6.54 31.85
CA LYS A 97 8.48 -7.15 30.53
C LYS A 97 8.25 -6.02 29.54
N ASN A 98 8.94 -6.07 28.41
CA ASN A 98 8.86 -5.04 27.38
C ASN A 98 8.22 -5.63 26.13
N TYR A 99 7.22 -4.95 25.58
CA TYR A 99 6.50 -5.38 24.39
C TYR A 99 6.61 -4.32 23.29
N LEU A 100 6.81 -4.77 22.06
CA LEU A 100 6.73 -3.97 20.85
C LEU A 100 5.38 -4.22 20.19
N GLN A 101 4.54 -3.21 20.16
CA GLN A 101 3.27 -3.21 19.45
C GLN A 101 3.43 -2.41 18.15
N ARG A 102 3.16 -3.06 17.00
CA ARG A 102 3.23 -2.43 15.68
C ARG A 102 1.82 -2.03 15.25
N GLU A 103 1.57 -0.72 15.20
CA GLU A 103 0.29 -0.14 14.78
C GLU A 103 0.40 0.59 13.43
N PRO A 104 -0.68 0.65 12.63
CA PRO A 104 -0.67 1.42 11.40
C PRO A 104 -0.43 2.90 11.68
N ILE A 105 0.51 3.50 10.94
CA ILE A 105 0.99 4.89 11.14
C ILE A 105 -0.08 5.97 10.95
N GLY A 106 -1.25 5.64 10.37
CA GLY A 106 -2.33 6.57 10.10
C GLY A 106 -2.50 6.91 8.61
N VAL A 107 -2.87 8.16 8.34
CA VAL A 107 -3.08 8.67 6.98
C VAL A 107 -1.74 9.03 6.34
N CYS A 108 -1.38 8.37 5.26
CA CYS A 108 -0.16 8.65 4.49
C CYS A 108 -0.47 9.49 3.24
N GLY A 109 0.28 10.58 3.04
CA GLY A 109 0.27 11.35 1.79
C GLY A 109 1.38 10.88 0.85
N ALA A 110 1.02 10.38 -0.34
CA ALA A 110 1.98 10.00 -1.37
C ALA A 110 1.91 10.99 -2.54
N ARG A 111 3.03 11.64 -2.86
CA ARG A 111 3.16 12.48 -4.06
C ARG A 111 4.04 11.75 -5.07
N ARG A 112 3.46 11.35 -6.21
CA ARG A 112 4.24 10.84 -7.35
C ARG A 112 4.91 12.03 -8.04
N SER A 113 6.23 11.99 -8.17
CA SER A 113 6.97 12.92 -9.01
C SER A 113 6.79 12.50 -10.47
N ALA A 114 6.05 13.29 -11.25
CA ALA A 114 6.05 13.15 -12.71
C ALA A 114 7.16 14.06 -13.25
N ARG A 115 8.19 13.46 -13.85
CA ARG A 115 9.29 14.20 -14.49
C ARG A 115 8.72 14.86 -15.75
N ALA A 116 8.40 16.14 -15.67
CA ALA A 116 8.04 16.95 -16.84
C ALA A 116 9.28 17.10 -17.74
N THR A 117 9.33 16.37 -18.84
CA THR A 117 10.25 16.67 -19.94
C THR A 117 9.75 17.93 -20.62
N ARG A 118 10.29 19.09 -20.20
CA ARG A 118 10.22 20.31 -21.02
C ARG A 118 11.08 20.09 -22.25
N SER A 119 10.47 20.03 -23.44
CA SER A 119 11.20 20.23 -24.70
C SER A 119 11.41 21.74 -24.88
N SER A 120 12.66 22.13 -25.07
CA SER A 120 13.05 23.41 -25.68
C SER A 120 12.95 23.30 -27.19
#